data_AF-A0A7Y0ASU2-F1
#
_entry.id   AF-A0A7Y0ASU2-F1
#
_cell.length_a   1.000
_cell.length_b   1.000
_cell.length_c   1.000
_cell.angle_alpha   90.00
_cell.angle_beta   90.00
_cell.angle_gamma   90.00
#
_symmetry.space_group_name_H-M   'P 1'
#
loop_
_entity.id
_entity.type
_entity.pdbx_description
1 polymer ?
#
loop_
_entity_poly.entity_id
_entity_poly.type
_entity_poly.pdbx_seq_one_letter_code
_entity_poly.pdbx_strand_id
1 'polypeptide(L)'
;MKLLLEHKNKIYRFLDIQQEYDGSVYVSVDRSPPEQVTKLTRRSGETSYSPIVQPKAPRKLSYHTTGRVNYHGLISVPPSFFEPLVDITAPNSVLVVSVPSCSLLDTFEQTIDPAVDCLVPVEGSDRFEVGVTFTPNNFDAAEGVRYDFSGFALFIHPVTLNVPAPSPDHFVYAAPPSLFPRQRIGKHEAELAYVQGDGGNQIVVVGPNRLGVYTMYFAAVMRAAPRVNVTLTNERLRFELIDNQRPHKLTFRIHGKGNLIRATDLRPYIRSIELDAEL
;
A
#
# COMPACT_ATOMS: atom_id res chain seq x y z
N MET A 1 -5.23 0.69 -10.26
CA MET A 1 -6.55 1.35 -10.25
C MET A 1 -6.29 2.82 -10.45
N LYS A 2 -7.00 3.49 -11.35
CA LYS A 2 -6.84 4.93 -11.56
C LYS A 2 -8.03 5.70 -11.01
N LEU A 3 -7.76 6.91 -10.52
CA LEU A 3 -8.78 7.95 -10.35
C LEU A 3 -8.54 8.98 -11.45
N LEU A 4 -9.53 9.10 -12.34
CA LEU A 4 -9.54 10.01 -13.48
C LEU A 4 -10.55 11.12 -13.22
N LEU A 5 -10.27 12.31 -13.74
CA LEU A 5 -11.17 13.46 -13.62
C LEU A 5 -11.74 13.82 -14.99
N GLU A 6 -13.05 13.96 -15.09
CA GLU A 6 -13.72 14.48 -16.27
C GLU A 6 -14.00 15.98 -16.09
N HIS A 7 -13.51 16.80 -17.02
CA HIS A 7 -13.75 18.24 -17.01
C HIS A 7 -13.79 18.79 -18.44
N LYS A 8 -14.86 19.52 -18.79
CA LYS A 8 -15.06 20.13 -20.12
C LYS A 8 -14.85 19.13 -21.28
N ASN A 9 -15.48 17.95 -21.19
CA ASN A 9 -15.39 16.86 -22.17
C ASN A 9 -13.96 16.33 -22.42
N LYS A 10 -13.06 16.53 -21.45
CA LYS A 10 -11.72 15.96 -21.44
C LYS A 10 -11.52 15.14 -20.18
N ILE A 11 -10.73 14.09 -20.30
CA ILE A 11 -10.39 13.21 -19.19
C ILE A 11 -8.94 13.47 -18.82
N TYR A 12 -8.70 13.63 -17.53
CA TYR A 12 -7.42 13.98 -16.95
C TYR A 12 -6.91 12.89 -16.02
N ARG A 13 -5.61 12.66 -16.07
CA ARG A 13 -4.90 11.80 -15.12
C ARG A 13 -4.82 12.49 -13.78
N PHE A 14 -5.20 11.80 -12.72
CA PHE A 14 -5.11 12.36 -11.38
C PHE A 14 -4.33 11.47 -10.42
N LEU A 15 -4.88 10.34 -10.00
CA LEU A 15 -4.19 9.41 -9.09
C LEU A 15 -4.04 8.02 -9.71
N ASP A 16 -2.89 7.40 -9.48
CA ASP A 16 -2.66 5.98 -9.71
C ASP A 16 -2.45 5.27 -8.37
N ILE A 17 -3.26 4.24 -8.13
CA ILE A 17 -3.34 3.50 -6.87
C ILE A 17 -2.93 2.06 -7.11
N GLN A 18 -1.93 1.61 -6.36
CA GLN A 18 -1.34 0.28 -6.47
C GLN A 18 -1.17 -0.34 -5.08
N GLN A 19 -1.52 -1.61 -4.93
CA GLN A 19 -1.24 -2.41 -3.73
C GLN A 19 -0.16 -3.44 -4.06
N GLU A 20 0.84 -3.53 -3.20
CA GLU A 20 1.90 -4.55 -3.27
C GLU A 20 1.50 -5.83 -2.53
N TYR A 21 2.20 -6.93 -2.83
CA TYR A 21 1.96 -8.23 -2.19
C TYR A 21 2.15 -8.23 -0.66
N ASP A 22 2.91 -7.28 -0.13
CA ASP A 22 3.11 -7.13 1.32
C ASP A 22 2.03 -6.28 2.00
N GLY A 23 0.98 -5.91 1.25
CA GLY A 23 -0.16 -5.11 1.66
C GLY A 23 0.05 -3.60 1.61
N SER A 24 1.27 -3.13 1.32
CA SER A 24 1.57 -1.71 1.20
C SER A 24 0.79 -1.07 0.05
N VAL A 25 0.32 0.15 0.23
CA VAL A 25 -0.41 0.91 -0.78
C VAL A 25 0.39 2.11 -1.24
N TYR A 26 0.44 2.31 -2.54
CA TYR A 26 1.10 3.41 -3.21
C TYR A 26 0.05 4.27 -3.91
N VAL A 27 0.10 5.56 -3.65
CA VAL A 27 -0.75 6.56 -4.31
C VAL A 27 0.15 7.55 -5.02
N SER A 28 0.14 7.53 -6.34
CA SER A 28 0.97 8.40 -7.18
C SER A 28 0.12 9.49 -7.81
N VAL A 29 0.63 10.72 -7.83
CA VAL A 29 0.02 11.80 -8.60
C VAL A 29 0.51 11.68 -10.03
N ASP A 30 -0.34 11.17 -10.92
CA ASP A 30 0.00 10.71 -12.27
C ASP A 30 0.17 11.90 -13.22
N ARG A 31 1.30 12.61 -13.09
CA ARG A 31 1.69 13.70 -13.99
C ARG A 31 3.19 13.77 -14.27
N SER A 32 3.51 14.20 -15.49
CA SER A 32 4.84 14.68 -15.85
C SER A 32 4.98 16.17 -15.46
N PRO A 33 6.10 16.63 -14.87
CA PRO A 33 6.31 18.06 -14.68
C PRO A 33 6.43 18.77 -16.04
N PRO A 34 5.76 19.92 -16.25
CA PRO A 34 6.36 20.99 -17.03
C PRO A 34 7.68 21.40 -16.35
N GLU A 35 8.70 21.71 -17.14
CA GLU A 35 10.08 22.00 -16.67
C GLU A 35 10.18 23.17 -15.66
N GLN A 36 9.12 23.97 -15.46
CA GLN A 36 9.15 25.22 -14.68
C GLN A 36 8.10 25.34 -13.55
N VAL A 37 7.62 24.25 -12.94
CA VAL A 37 6.72 24.39 -11.77
C VAL A 37 7.53 24.58 -10.48
N THR A 38 7.49 25.80 -9.93
CA THR A 38 7.95 26.15 -8.58
C THR A 38 7.08 25.44 -7.53
N LYS A 39 7.50 24.23 -7.14
CA LYS A 39 6.80 23.40 -6.16
C LYS A 39 7.02 23.92 -4.76
N LEU A 40 5.99 23.87 -3.92
CA LEU A 40 6.02 24.41 -2.57
C LEU A 40 5.49 23.38 -1.57
N THR A 41 6.23 23.17 -0.48
CA THR A 41 5.92 22.22 0.60
C THR A 41 5.74 22.97 1.91
N ARG A 42 4.90 22.44 2.81
CA ARG A 42 4.68 23.00 4.15
C ARG A 42 4.48 21.87 5.17
N ARG A 43 5.03 22.03 6.36
CA ARG A 43 4.84 21.13 7.52
C ARG A 43 3.74 21.64 8.43
N SER A 44 3.16 20.74 9.23
CA SER A 44 2.25 21.12 10.30
C SER A 44 2.95 22.10 11.27
N GLY A 45 2.35 23.27 11.49
CA GLY A 45 2.88 24.34 12.35
C GLY A 45 3.73 25.41 11.65
N GLU A 46 4.12 25.23 10.38
CA GLU A 46 4.83 26.27 9.62
C GLU A 46 3.88 27.36 9.16
N THR A 47 4.31 28.62 9.04
CA THR A 47 3.48 29.74 8.55
C THR A 47 3.71 30.07 7.07
N SER A 48 4.72 29.48 6.45
CA SER A 48 5.11 29.73 5.05
C SER A 48 5.47 28.44 4.32
N TYR A 49 5.48 28.50 2.99
CA TYR A 49 5.90 27.39 2.14
C TYR A 49 7.36 27.48 1.76
N SER A 50 8.01 26.32 1.58
CA SER A 50 9.39 26.21 1.09
C SER A 50 9.45 25.56 -0.29
N PRO A 51 10.33 26.03 -1.21
CA PRO A 51 10.45 25.44 -2.53
C PRO A 51 11.00 24.00 -2.47
N ILE A 52 10.43 23.09 -3.26
CA ILE A 52 10.97 21.74 -3.45
C ILE A 52 11.96 21.77 -4.61
N VAL A 53 13.26 21.71 -4.31
CA VAL A 53 14.31 21.42 -5.29
C VAL A 53 14.20 19.93 -5.63
N GLN A 54 13.58 19.59 -6.75
CA GLN A 54 13.33 18.17 -7.07
C GLN A 54 14.57 17.47 -7.64
N PRO A 55 14.93 16.28 -7.14
CA PRO A 55 15.42 15.20 -7.99
C PRO A 55 14.25 14.64 -8.84
N LYS A 56 14.57 14.02 -9.99
CA LYS A 56 13.68 13.32 -10.96
C LYS A 56 12.86 12.13 -10.37
N ALA A 57 12.62 12.09 -9.06
CA ALA A 57 12.03 10.96 -8.36
C ALA A 57 10.49 10.88 -8.53
N PRO A 58 9.90 9.67 -8.43
CA PRO A 58 8.46 9.48 -8.57
C PRO A 58 7.68 10.27 -7.50
N ARG A 59 6.58 10.92 -7.89
CA ARG A 59 5.67 11.66 -7.01
C ARG A 59 4.64 10.72 -6.41
N LYS A 60 5.00 10.08 -5.32
CA LYS A 60 4.16 9.06 -4.71
C LYS A 60 4.19 9.10 -3.20
N LEU A 61 3.03 8.83 -2.62
CA LEU A 61 2.86 8.41 -1.24
C LEU A 61 3.04 6.90 -1.19
N SER A 62 3.73 6.38 -0.17
CA SER A 62 3.67 4.96 0.16
C SER A 62 3.25 4.77 1.62
N TYR A 63 2.14 4.08 1.84
CA TYR A 63 1.68 3.64 3.15
C TYR A 63 2.02 2.16 3.29
N HIS A 64 2.98 1.87 4.16
CA HIS A 64 3.42 0.50 4.42
C HIS A 64 2.54 -0.17 5.46
N THR A 65 2.39 -1.49 5.39
CA THR A 65 1.61 -2.28 6.37
C THR A 65 2.00 -2.03 7.82
N THR A 66 3.23 -1.58 8.07
CA THR A 66 3.73 -1.22 9.40
C THR A 66 3.17 0.09 10.00
N GLY A 67 2.40 0.88 9.24
CA GLY A 67 1.96 2.22 9.64
C GLY A 67 2.86 3.35 9.16
N ARG A 68 3.99 3.03 8.51
CA ARG A 68 4.92 4.04 8.01
C ARG A 68 4.44 4.64 6.69
N VAL A 69 4.41 5.96 6.63
CA VAL A 69 4.08 6.74 5.44
C VAL A 69 5.32 7.49 4.96
N ASN A 70 5.68 7.31 3.68
CA ASN A 70 6.76 8.05 3.03
C ASN A 70 6.21 8.92 1.88
N TYR A 71 6.72 10.14 1.74
CA TYR A 71 6.27 11.14 0.76
C TYR A 71 7.33 11.34 -0.33
N HIS A 72 7.46 10.37 -1.23
CA HIS A 72 8.48 10.39 -2.28
C HIS A 72 8.22 11.55 -3.24
N GLY A 73 9.05 12.60 -3.18
CA GLY A 73 9.00 13.74 -4.11
C GLY A 73 7.74 14.64 -4.04
N LEU A 74 6.82 14.37 -3.10
CA LEU A 74 5.60 15.15 -2.86
C LEU A 74 5.83 16.27 -1.84
N ILE A 75 6.43 15.94 -0.69
CA ILE A 75 6.60 16.82 0.47
C ILE A 75 7.98 16.53 1.07
N SER A 76 8.76 17.57 1.38
CA SER A 76 10.10 17.41 1.98
C SER A 76 10.03 17.24 3.50
N VAL A 77 9.38 16.17 3.95
CA VAL A 77 9.23 15.80 5.36
C VAL A 77 9.85 14.42 5.64
N PRO A 78 10.30 14.18 6.90
CA PRO A 78 10.59 12.83 7.35
C PRO A 78 9.36 11.90 7.20
N PRO A 79 9.58 10.57 7.24
CA PRO A 79 8.47 9.62 7.31
C PRO A 79 7.53 9.94 8.47
N SER A 80 6.24 9.75 8.24
CA SER A 80 5.21 9.81 9.28
C SER A 80 4.77 8.40 9.68
N PHE A 81 4.18 8.28 10.86
CA PHE A 81 3.74 7.02 11.45
C PHE A 81 2.28 7.15 11.89
N PHE A 82 1.45 6.32 11.27
CA PHE A 82 0.02 6.17 11.53
C PHE A 82 -0.26 4.74 11.99
N GLU A 83 -1.53 4.36 12.09
CA GLU A 83 -1.87 2.99 12.45
C GLU A 83 -1.41 2.01 11.35
N PRO A 84 -0.97 0.79 11.71
CA PRO A 84 -0.68 -0.24 10.72
C PRO A 84 -1.89 -0.49 9.79
N LEU A 85 -1.66 -0.72 8.48
CA LEU A 85 -2.77 -1.00 7.55
C LEU A 85 -3.57 -2.24 7.95
N VAL A 86 -2.93 -3.17 8.67
CA VAL A 86 -3.52 -4.41 9.19
C VAL A 86 -4.40 -4.20 10.43
N ASP A 87 -4.40 -3.00 11.02
CA ASP A 87 -5.07 -2.68 12.27
C ASP A 87 -5.45 -1.19 12.30
N ILE A 88 -6.11 -0.72 11.23
CA ILE A 88 -6.67 0.62 11.19
C ILE A 88 -7.96 0.61 12.01
N THR A 89 -8.03 1.45 13.05
CA THR A 89 -9.18 1.56 13.93
C THR A 89 -9.96 2.86 13.69
N ALA A 90 -9.32 3.86 13.11
CA ALA A 90 -9.91 5.16 12.80
C ALA A 90 -9.38 5.74 11.47
N PRO A 91 -10.07 6.74 10.88
CA PRO A 91 -9.57 7.43 9.70
C PRO A 91 -8.19 8.07 9.91
N ASN A 92 -7.23 7.65 9.10
CA ASN A 92 -5.87 8.18 9.01
C ASN A 92 -5.75 9.00 7.72
N SER A 93 -6.02 10.31 7.83
CA SER A 93 -5.70 11.25 6.75
C SER A 93 -4.19 11.41 6.67
N VAL A 94 -3.62 11.23 5.49
CA VAL A 94 -2.16 11.16 5.31
C VAL A 94 -1.64 12.16 4.29
N LEU A 95 -2.49 12.63 3.36
CA LEU A 95 -2.09 13.59 2.35
C LEU A 95 -3.29 14.44 1.95
N VAL A 96 -3.05 15.72 1.70
CA VAL A 96 -3.97 16.58 0.95
C VAL A 96 -3.27 17.05 -0.32
N VAL A 97 -4.01 17.02 -1.42
CA VAL A 97 -3.58 17.52 -2.72
C VAL A 97 -4.52 18.65 -3.13
N SER A 98 -3.96 19.86 -3.29
CA SER A 98 -4.66 21.02 -3.87
C SER A 98 -4.23 21.20 -5.32
N VAL A 99 -5.19 21.06 -6.23
CA VAL A 99 -5.00 21.18 -7.67
C VAL A 99 -5.55 22.54 -8.12
N PRO A 100 -4.73 23.40 -8.77
CA PRO A 100 -5.16 24.71 -9.27
C PRO A 100 -6.37 24.67 -10.21
N SER A 101 -6.38 23.71 -11.13
CA SER A 101 -7.45 23.47 -12.09
C SER A 101 -7.19 22.14 -12.79
N CYS A 102 -8.25 21.48 -13.26
CA CYS A 102 -8.13 20.22 -14.01
C CYS A 102 -7.27 20.40 -15.27
N SER A 103 -7.32 21.56 -15.92
CA SER A 103 -6.54 21.84 -17.14
C SER A 103 -5.01 21.80 -16.96
N LEU A 104 -4.49 21.83 -15.73
CA LEU A 104 -3.06 21.68 -15.45
C LEU A 104 -2.63 20.23 -15.19
N LEU A 105 -3.57 19.28 -15.28
CA LEU A 105 -3.29 17.85 -15.28
C LEU A 105 -3.05 17.35 -16.71
N ASP A 106 -2.37 16.21 -16.83
CA ASP A 106 -2.13 15.57 -18.11
C ASP A 106 -3.41 14.89 -18.63
N THR A 107 -3.67 14.95 -19.93
CA THR A 107 -4.83 14.26 -20.53
C THR A 107 -4.65 12.74 -20.49
N PHE A 108 -5.76 12.04 -20.32
CA PHE A 108 -5.83 10.59 -20.44
C PHE A 108 -6.46 10.22 -21.78
N GLU A 109 -5.70 9.52 -22.61
CA GLU A 109 -6.08 9.15 -23.98
C GLU A 109 -6.19 7.63 -24.16
N GLN A 110 -5.94 6.86 -23.10
CA GLN A 110 -6.03 5.40 -23.12
C GLN A 110 -7.48 4.95 -22.89
N THR A 111 -7.73 3.67 -23.12
CA THR A 111 -9.03 3.06 -22.80
C THR A 111 -9.20 3.03 -21.28
N ILE A 112 -10.33 3.52 -20.80
CA ILE A 112 -10.71 3.42 -19.38
C ILE A 112 -11.21 2.00 -19.14
N ASP A 113 -10.70 1.34 -18.12
CA ASP A 113 -11.25 0.06 -17.67
C ASP A 113 -12.26 0.32 -16.54
N PRO A 114 -13.58 0.31 -16.82
CA PRO A 114 -14.59 0.63 -15.81
C PRO A 114 -14.66 -0.40 -14.67
N ALA A 115 -14.00 -1.55 -14.79
CA ALA A 115 -13.93 -2.54 -13.71
C ALA A 115 -12.94 -2.15 -12.60
N VAL A 116 -11.96 -1.28 -12.90
CA VAL A 116 -10.87 -0.93 -11.97
C VAL A 116 -10.53 0.56 -11.89
N ASP A 117 -10.96 1.35 -12.87
CA ASP A 117 -10.76 2.79 -12.93
C ASP A 117 -12.03 3.52 -12.50
N CYS A 118 -11.84 4.60 -11.75
CA CYS A 118 -12.91 5.49 -11.33
C CYS A 118 -12.81 6.80 -12.11
N LEU A 119 -13.92 7.22 -12.73
CA LEU A 119 -14.05 8.51 -13.39
C LEU A 119 -14.95 9.42 -12.56
N VAL A 120 -14.43 10.58 -12.17
CA VAL A 120 -15.16 11.56 -11.37
C VAL A 120 -15.37 12.85 -12.17
N PRO A 121 -16.62 13.29 -12.38
CA PRO A 121 -16.87 14.59 -12.99
C PRO A 121 -16.49 15.71 -12.02
N VAL A 122 -15.80 16.73 -12.54
CA VAL A 122 -15.42 17.93 -11.78
C VAL A 122 -16.09 19.14 -12.39
N GLU A 123 -17.02 19.72 -11.64
CA GLU A 123 -17.71 20.96 -11.98
C GLU A 123 -16.83 22.17 -11.61
N GLY A 124 -16.79 23.18 -12.49
CA GLY A 124 -16.03 24.41 -12.28
C GLY A 124 -14.56 24.37 -12.75
N SER A 125 -14.00 25.55 -13.02
CA SER A 125 -12.60 25.71 -13.46
C SER A 125 -11.62 25.99 -12.31
N ASP A 126 -12.14 26.04 -11.09
CA ASP A 126 -11.42 26.58 -9.94
C ASP A 126 -10.55 25.53 -9.26
N ARG A 127 -9.74 26.00 -8.32
CA ARG A 127 -8.91 25.16 -7.47
C ARG A 127 -9.79 24.21 -6.67
N PHE A 128 -9.40 22.94 -6.63
CA PHE A 128 -10.05 21.91 -5.82
C PHE A 128 -9.02 21.17 -4.97
N GLU A 129 -9.51 20.59 -3.88
CA GLU A 129 -8.69 19.99 -2.84
C GLU A 129 -9.24 18.63 -2.48
N VAL A 130 -8.36 17.63 -2.44
CA VAL A 130 -8.73 16.27 -2.05
C VAL A 130 -7.86 15.77 -0.90
N GLY A 131 -8.50 15.11 0.05
CA GLY A 131 -7.86 14.33 1.09
C GLY A 131 -7.65 12.88 0.64
N VAL A 132 -6.53 12.32 1.07
CA VAL A 132 -6.19 10.89 0.95
C VAL A 132 -6.23 10.32 2.36
N THR A 133 -7.22 9.47 2.63
CA THR A 133 -7.51 8.97 3.98
C THR A 133 -7.66 7.45 3.96
N PHE A 134 -6.90 6.77 4.81
CA PHE A 134 -7.03 5.32 5.02
C PHE A 134 -7.94 5.06 6.22
N THR A 135 -8.85 4.11 6.12
CA THR A 135 -9.95 3.95 7.08
C THR A 135 -10.22 2.47 7.36
N PRO A 136 -10.85 2.12 8.50
CA PRO A 136 -11.34 0.76 8.68
C PRO A 136 -12.45 0.47 7.67
N ASN A 137 -12.64 -0.80 7.30
CA ASN A 137 -13.61 -1.17 6.27
C ASN A 137 -15.07 -0.82 6.61
N ASN A 138 -15.41 -0.69 7.89
CA ASN A 138 -16.74 -0.28 8.34
C ASN A 138 -16.93 1.25 8.39
N PHE A 139 -15.91 2.04 8.05
CA PHE A 139 -16.05 3.49 7.99
C PHE A 139 -16.89 3.88 6.78
N ASP A 140 -17.96 4.62 7.02
CA ASP A 140 -18.85 5.15 5.99
C ASP A 140 -18.64 6.67 5.88
N ALA A 141 -18.35 7.13 4.67
CA ALA A 141 -18.15 8.54 4.36
C ALA A 141 -19.23 8.99 3.38
N ALA A 142 -19.83 10.15 3.64
CA ALA A 142 -20.93 10.67 2.82
C ALA A 142 -20.50 11.03 1.38
N GLU A 143 -19.22 11.39 1.17
CA GLU A 143 -18.72 11.88 -0.11
C GLU A 143 -17.31 11.37 -0.41
N GLY A 144 -17.03 11.18 -1.71
CA GLY A 144 -15.72 10.78 -2.22
C GLY A 144 -15.73 9.44 -2.95
N VAL A 145 -14.53 8.99 -3.32
CA VAL A 145 -14.28 7.71 -3.97
C VAL A 145 -13.62 6.76 -2.98
N ARG A 146 -14.17 5.55 -2.88
CA ARG A 146 -13.70 4.49 -2.00
C ARG A 146 -13.03 3.38 -2.81
N TYR A 147 -11.87 2.93 -2.34
CA TYR A 147 -11.19 1.72 -2.82
C TYR A 147 -11.05 0.74 -1.65
N ASP A 148 -11.70 -0.41 -1.76
CA ASP A 148 -11.68 -1.46 -0.76
C ASP A 148 -10.45 -2.37 -0.91
N PHE A 149 -9.80 -2.65 0.22
CA PHE A 149 -8.73 -3.62 0.33
C PHE A 149 -9.08 -4.65 1.42
N SER A 150 -8.29 -5.72 1.48
CA SER A 150 -8.40 -6.69 2.57
C SER A 150 -8.01 -6.03 3.89
N GLY A 151 -9.00 -5.77 4.75
CA GLY A 151 -8.83 -5.22 6.11
C GLY A 151 -8.99 -3.69 6.25
N PHE A 152 -8.92 -2.92 5.16
CA PHE A 152 -9.05 -1.45 5.21
C PHE A 152 -9.53 -0.88 3.88
N ALA A 153 -9.93 0.40 3.88
CA ALA A 153 -10.29 1.13 2.68
C ALA A 153 -9.50 2.43 2.54
N LEU A 154 -9.24 2.81 1.28
CA LEU A 154 -8.71 4.11 0.90
C LEU A 154 -9.86 4.99 0.42
N PHE A 155 -10.00 6.17 1.01
CA PHE A 155 -10.92 7.21 0.57
C PHE A 155 -10.16 8.39 -0.04
N ILE A 156 -10.63 8.81 -1.21
CA ILE A 156 -10.25 10.08 -1.84
C ILE A 156 -11.49 10.97 -1.82
N HIS A 157 -11.46 12.05 -1.04
CA HIS A 157 -12.65 12.86 -0.77
C HIS A 157 -12.33 14.35 -0.82
N PRO A 158 -13.32 15.21 -1.14
CA PRO A 158 -13.12 16.65 -1.08
C PRO A 158 -12.75 17.09 0.35
N VAL A 159 -11.88 18.10 0.44
CA VAL A 159 -11.51 18.76 1.70
C VAL A 159 -11.40 20.26 1.47
N THR A 160 -11.35 21.03 2.55
CA THR A 160 -11.03 22.46 2.49
C THR A 160 -9.79 22.74 3.32
N LEU A 161 -8.75 23.23 2.67
CA LEU A 161 -7.55 23.74 3.31
C LEU A 161 -7.74 25.22 3.62
N ASN A 162 -7.60 25.57 4.89
CA ASN A 162 -7.45 26.96 5.32
C ASN A 162 -6.01 27.45 5.09
N VAL A 163 -5.43 27.13 3.93
CA VAL A 163 -4.06 27.53 3.60
C VAL A 163 -4.05 28.21 2.25
N PRO A 164 -3.64 29.49 2.17
CA PRO A 164 -3.56 30.16 0.89
C PRO A 164 -2.58 29.42 -0.02
N ALA A 165 -2.95 29.20 -1.27
CA ALA A 165 -2.00 28.71 -2.26
C ALA A 165 -0.89 29.77 -2.44
N PRO A 166 0.37 29.35 -2.56
CA PRO A 166 1.46 30.30 -2.73
C PRO A 166 1.38 31.09 -4.04
N SER A 167 0.76 30.49 -5.07
CA SER A 167 0.29 31.17 -6.27
C SER A 167 -0.94 30.44 -6.83
N PRO A 168 -1.74 31.10 -7.70
CA PRO A 168 -2.91 30.50 -8.33
C PRO A 168 -2.60 29.19 -9.07
N ASP A 169 -1.42 29.07 -9.69
CA ASP A 169 -1.04 27.95 -10.56
C ASP A 169 -0.26 26.83 -9.85
N HIS A 170 0.03 26.98 -8.56
CA HIS A 170 0.81 25.99 -7.82
C HIS A 170 -0.04 24.84 -7.29
N PHE A 171 0.42 23.63 -7.56
CA PHE A 171 -0.03 22.46 -6.82
C PHE A 171 0.50 22.54 -5.40
N VAL A 172 -0.38 22.31 -4.43
CA VAL A 172 -0.01 22.26 -3.02
C VAL A 172 -0.18 20.84 -2.52
N TYR A 173 0.84 20.35 -1.82
CA TYR A 173 0.79 19.09 -1.10
C TYR A 173 0.97 19.41 0.39
N ALA A 174 0.08 18.89 1.22
CA ALA A 174 0.16 19.04 2.66
C ALA A 174 0.03 17.67 3.32
N ALA A 175 0.81 17.45 4.36
CA ALA A 175 0.71 16.26 5.21
C ALA A 175 0.30 16.69 6.62
N PRO A 176 -0.64 15.97 7.25
CA PRO A 176 -0.93 16.17 8.67
C PRO A 176 0.26 15.71 9.53
N PRO A 177 0.29 16.11 10.82
CA PRO A 177 1.29 15.58 11.74
C PRO A 177 1.15 14.05 11.87
N SER A 178 2.28 13.42 12.17
CA SER A 178 2.35 12.00 12.50
C SER A 178 1.47 11.68 13.71
N LEU A 179 0.67 10.61 13.66
CA LEU A 179 -0.14 10.15 14.80
C LEU A 179 0.75 9.56 15.91
N PHE A 180 1.84 8.90 15.52
CA PHE A 180 2.81 8.31 16.44
C PHE A 180 4.22 8.88 16.22
N PRO A 181 5.07 8.93 17.27
CA PRO A 181 6.46 9.40 17.12
C PRO A 181 7.37 8.38 16.40
N ARG A 182 6.96 7.11 16.34
CA ARG A 182 7.70 6.01 15.71
C ARG A 182 6.75 4.91 15.23
N GLN A 183 7.25 4.04 14.38
CA GLN A 183 6.57 2.83 13.93
C GLN A 183 6.19 1.95 15.14
N ARG A 184 4.93 1.46 15.18
CA ARG A 184 4.40 0.69 16.32
C ARG A 184 4.67 -0.82 16.24
N ILE A 185 4.72 -1.37 15.03
CA ILE A 185 5.01 -2.79 14.78
C ILE A 185 6.18 -2.93 13.82
N GLY A 186 6.96 -4.00 13.92
CA GLY A 186 8.05 -4.28 12.99
C GLY A 186 7.54 -4.78 11.64
N LYS A 187 8.46 -4.90 10.67
CA LYS A 187 8.12 -5.34 9.31
C LYS A 187 7.62 -6.79 9.27
N HIS A 188 8.21 -7.66 10.09
CA HIS A 188 7.86 -9.07 10.11
C HIS A 188 6.49 -9.29 10.74
N GLU A 189 6.20 -8.59 11.83
CA GLU A 189 4.90 -8.58 12.49
C GLU A 189 3.82 -8.06 11.54
N ALA A 190 4.08 -6.97 10.82
CA ALA A 190 3.15 -6.40 9.86
C ALA A 190 2.86 -7.33 8.67
N GLU A 191 3.90 -7.93 8.08
CA GLU A 191 3.73 -8.88 6.98
C GLU A 191 2.94 -10.12 7.44
N LEU A 192 3.24 -10.62 8.65
CA LEU A 192 2.56 -11.77 9.21
C LEU A 192 1.07 -11.47 9.47
N ALA A 193 0.77 -10.36 10.14
CA ALA A 193 -0.60 -9.92 10.39
C ALA A 193 -1.39 -9.71 9.09
N TYR A 194 -0.76 -9.16 8.05
CA TYR A 194 -1.40 -8.97 6.75
C TYR A 194 -1.79 -10.29 6.09
N VAL A 195 -0.90 -11.29 6.10
CA VAL A 195 -1.15 -12.59 5.47
C VAL A 195 -2.14 -13.45 6.27
N GLN A 196 -2.12 -13.35 7.60
CA GLN A 196 -3.06 -14.07 8.47
C GLN A 196 -4.46 -13.45 8.48
N GLY A 197 -4.57 -12.14 8.23
CA GLY A 197 -5.83 -11.40 8.27
C GLY A 197 -6.58 -11.58 9.59
N ASP A 198 -7.92 -11.57 9.53
CA ASP A 198 -8.79 -11.74 10.70
C ASP A 198 -8.73 -13.16 11.32
N GLY A 199 -8.06 -14.11 10.66
CA GLY A 199 -7.95 -15.52 11.07
C GLY A 199 -6.98 -15.79 12.23
N GLY A 200 -6.16 -14.81 12.62
CA GLY A 200 -5.25 -14.91 13.76
C GLY A 200 -4.07 -15.90 13.59
N ASN A 201 -3.38 -16.16 14.71
CA ASN A 201 -2.08 -16.86 14.87
C ASN A 201 -2.02 -18.31 14.33
N GLN A 202 -2.25 -18.51 13.03
CA GLN A 202 -2.16 -19.80 12.36
C GLN A 202 -1.01 -19.82 11.35
N ILE A 203 -0.57 -21.03 11.02
CA ILE A 203 0.37 -21.24 9.92
C ILE A 203 -0.39 -21.05 8.60
N VAL A 204 0.12 -20.17 7.74
CA VAL A 204 -0.46 -19.92 6.41
C VAL A 204 0.54 -20.34 5.35
N VAL A 205 0.13 -21.19 4.42
CA VAL A 205 0.97 -21.58 3.28
C VAL A 205 0.43 -20.94 2.01
N VAL A 206 1.28 -20.16 1.33
CA VAL A 206 0.97 -19.53 0.05
C VAL A 206 1.86 -20.08 -1.06
N GLY A 207 1.33 -20.09 -2.28
CA GLY A 207 2.02 -20.54 -3.47
C GLY A 207 1.36 -21.78 -4.10
N PRO A 208 2.10 -22.51 -4.95
CA PRO A 208 3.49 -22.26 -5.31
C PRO A 208 3.64 -21.03 -6.22
N ASN A 209 4.83 -20.42 -6.23
CA ASN A 209 5.19 -19.48 -7.30
C ASN A 209 5.50 -20.23 -8.63
N ARG A 210 5.85 -19.50 -9.70
CA ARG A 210 6.17 -20.09 -11.02
C ARG A 210 7.34 -21.09 -11.01
N LEU A 211 8.18 -21.03 -9.97
CA LEU A 211 9.32 -21.94 -9.75
C LEU A 211 8.97 -23.12 -8.82
N GLY A 212 7.69 -23.29 -8.47
CA GLY A 212 7.20 -24.35 -7.58
C GLY A 212 7.61 -24.18 -6.11
N VAL A 213 7.96 -22.97 -5.69
CA VAL A 213 8.34 -22.66 -4.30
C VAL A 213 7.12 -22.18 -3.53
N TYR A 214 6.89 -22.78 -2.37
CA TYR A 214 5.88 -22.40 -1.40
C TYR A 214 6.49 -21.51 -0.33
N THR A 215 5.72 -20.58 0.22
CA THR A 215 6.07 -19.80 1.40
C THR A 215 5.14 -20.19 2.53
N MET A 216 5.70 -20.60 3.66
CA MET A 216 4.94 -20.86 4.88
C MET A 216 5.21 -19.76 5.90
N TYR A 217 4.16 -19.02 6.23
CA TYR A 217 4.13 -18.03 7.31
C TYR A 217 3.81 -18.75 8.62
N PHE A 218 4.55 -18.42 9.67
CA PHE A 218 4.39 -19.03 10.99
C PHE A 218 3.20 -18.44 11.73
N ALA A 219 2.81 -19.05 12.86
CA ALA A 219 1.78 -18.50 13.73
C ALA A 219 2.20 -17.16 14.37
N ALA A 220 3.50 -16.95 14.61
CA ALA A 220 4.07 -15.76 15.22
C ALA A 220 5.50 -15.51 14.69
N VAL A 221 6.04 -14.32 14.96
CA VAL A 221 7.46 -14.02 14.72
C VAL A 221 8.31 -14.81 15.71
N MET A 222 9.13 -15.72 15.21
CA MET A 222 10.01 -16.59 16.00
C MET A 222 11.29 -15.86 16.39
N ARG A 223 11.80 -16.17 17.59
CA ARG A 223 13.08 -15.63 18.08
C ARG A 223 14.29 -16.21 17.33
N ALA A 224 14.20 -17.49 16.96
CA ALA A 224 15.20 -18.23 16.21
C ALA A 224 14.52 -18.97 15.05
N ALA A 225 15.30 -19.33 14.02
CA ALA A 225 14.80 -20.13 12.91
C ALA A 225 14.32 -21.49 13.44
N PRO A 226 13.03 -21.85 13.28
CA PRO A 226 12.52 -23.10 13.84
C PRO A 226 13.09 -24.29 13.10
N ARG A 227 13.25 -25.43 13.79
CA ARG A 227 13.41 -26.73 13.13
C ARG A 227 12.06 -27.14 12.56
N VAL A 228 12.08 -27.64 11.34
CA VAL A 228 10.87 -27.90 10.55
C VAL A 228 10.80 -29.38 10.27
N ASN A 229 9.81 -30.05 10.88
CA ASN A 229 9.54 -31.46 10.64
C ASN A 229 8.27 -31.56 9.80
N VAL A 230 8.40 -32.12 8.60
CA VAL A 230 7.28 -32.30 7.67
C VAL A 230 7.03 -33.78 7.47
N THR A 231 5.86 -34.26 7.87
CA THR A 231 5.41 -35.61 7.59
C THR A 231 4.67 -35.62 6.27
N LEU A 232 5.23 -36.31 5.27
CA LEU A 232 4.61 -36.44 3.95
C LEU A 232 3.63 -37.62 3.92
N THR A 233 2.67 -37.58 3.01
CA THR A 233 1.63 -38.61 2.89
C THR A 233 2.15 -39.92 2.27
N ASN A 234 3.30 -39.88 1.60
CA ASN A 234 3.91 -41.01 0.89
C ASN A 234 5.45 -40.88 0.89
N GLU A 235 6.16 -42.00 1.08
CA GLU A 235 7.63 -42.09 1.06
C GLU A 235 8.28 -41.68 -0.26
N ARG A 236 7.53 -41.67 -1.37
CA ARG A 236 8.03 -41.20 -2.68
C ARG A 236 8.10 -39.68 -2.79
N LEU A 237 7.49 -38.96 -1.86
CA LEU A 237 7.55 -37.51 -1.81
C LEU A 237 8.81 -37.08 -1.04
N ARG A 238 9.38 -35.94 -1.41
CA ARG A 238 10.50 -35.34 -0.67
C ARG A 238 10.24 -33.87 -0.40
N PHE A 239 10.46 -33.45 0.84
CA PHE A 239 10.47 -32.06 1.25
C PHE A 239 11.88 -31.47 1.06
N GLU A 240 11.96 -30.26 0.54
CA GLU A 240 13.20 -29.50 0.42
C GLU A 240 12.99 -28.10 1.02
N LEU A 241 13.68 -27.82 2.12
CA LEU A 241 13.75 -26.49 2.69
C LEU A 241 14.65 -25.60 1.82
N ILE A 242 14.14 -24.44 1.39
CA ILE A 242 14.87 -23.51 0.52
C ILE A 242 15.46 -22.35 1.33
N ASP A 243 14.66 -21.73 2.18
CA ASP A 243 15.09 -20.63 3.06
C ASP A 243 14.29 -20.65 4.36
N ASN A 244 14.96 -20.45 5.48
CA ASN A 244 14.38 -20.33 6.83
C ASN A 244 15.10 -19.26 7.66
N GLN A 245 15.73 -18.28 7.00
CA GLN A 245 16.47 -17.22 7.69
C GLN A 245 15.55 -16.11 8.23
N ARG A 246 14.28 -16.10 7.82
CA ARG A 246 13.32 -15.08 8.25
C ARG A 246 12.55 -15.56 9.48
N PRO A 247 12.39 -14.71 10.51
CA PRO A 247 11.80 -15.14 11.78
C PRO A 247 10.30 -15.43 11.70
N HIS A 248 9.59 -14.97 10.66
CA HIS A 248 8.13 -15.12 10.53
C HIS A 248 7.70 -16.07 9.42
N LYS A 249 8.64 -16.59 8.62
CA LYS A 249 8.32 -17.46 7.48
C LYS A 249 9.51 -18.27 7.00
N LEU A 250 9.20 -19.34 6.28
CA LEU A 250 10.15 -20.10 5.49
C LEU A 250 9.66 -20.32 4.06
N THR A 251 10.53 -20.79 3.19
CA THR A 251 10.19 -21.24 1.84
C THR A 251 10.67 -22.66 1.60
N PHE A 252 9.89 -23.42 0.84
CA PHE A 252 10.14 -24.84 0.61
C PHE A 252 9.60 -25.33 -0.74
N ARG A 253 9.98 -26.55 -1.09
CA ARG A 253 9.52 -27.31 -2.26
C ARG A 253 9.08 -28.70 -1.85
N ILE A 254 8.14 -29.27 -2.60
CA ILE A 254 7.76 -30.68 -2.51
C ILE A 254 8.06 -31.35 -3.85
N HIS A 255 8.87 -32.39 -3.82
CA HIS A 255 9.20 -33.20 -4.99
C HIS A 255 8.34 -34.45 -5.01
N GLY A 256 7.75 -34.74 -6.18
CA GLY A 256 7.07 -35.99 -6.49
C GLY A 256 7.98 -36.94 -7.27
N LYS A 257 7.36 -37.93 -7.95
CA LYS A 257 8.08 -38.91 -8.78
C LYS A 257 8.59 -38.26 -10.08
N GLY A 258 9.77 -37.65 -10.00
CA GLY A 258 10.48 -37.06 -11.14
C GLY A 258 10.06 -35.62 -11.50
N ASN A 259 9.17 -35.00 -10.72
CA ASN A 259 8.70 -33.63 -10.95
C ASN A 259 8.48 -32.87 -9.65
N LEU A 260 8.48 -31.54 -9.75
CA LEU A 260 8.13 -30.65 -8.64
C LEU A 260 6.60 -30.57 -8.52
N ILE A 261 6.08 -30.76 -7.30
CA ILE A 261 4.65 -30.56 -7.02
C ILE A 261 4.35 -29.07 -7.09
N ARG A 262 3.30 -28.73 -7.85
CA ARG A 262 2.83 -27.35 -8.03
C ARG A 262 1.34 -27.18 -7.71
N ALA A 263 0.80 -28.06 -6.86
CA ALA A 263 -0.59 -28.01 -6.45
C ALA A 263 -0.83 -26.86 -5.46
N THR A 264 -1.97 -26.19 -5.58
CA THR A 264 -2.44 -25.19 -4.61
C THR A 264 -2.94 -25.84 -3.32
N ASP A 265 -3.56 -27.03 -3.42
CA ASP A 265 -3.94 -27.84 -2.26
C ASP A 265 -2.81 -28.81 -1.89
N LEU A 266 -2.21 -28.59 -0.72
CA LEU A 266 -1.12 -29.40 -0.19
C LEU A 266 -1.58 -30.59 0.68
N ARG A 267 -2.85 -30.68 1.05
CA ARG A 267 -3.39 -31.76 1.90
C ARG A 267 -3.14 -33.17 1.36
N PRO A 268 -3.12 -33.43 0.04
CA PRO A 268 -2.77 -34.74 -0.50
C PRO A 268 -1.29 -35.12 -0.32
N TYR A 269 -0.41 -34.17 -0.03
CA TYR A 269 1.05 -34.35 -0.03
C TYR A 269 1.67 -34.23 1.36
N ILE A 270 1.09 -33.40 2.22
CA ILE A 270 1.57 -33.15 3.58
C ILE A 270 0.52 -33.65 4.57
N ARG A 271 0.95 -34.55 5.48
CA ARG A 271 0.14 -35.05 6.58
C ARG A 271 0.20 -34.12 7.80
N SER A 272 1.40 -33.66 8.17
CA SER A 272 1.61 -32.72 9.27
C SER A 272 2.85 -31.86 9.06
N ILE A 273 2.85 -30.67 9.68
CA ILE A 273 3.99 -29.78 9.78
C ILE A 273 4.15 -29.44 11.26
N GLU A 274 5.34 -29.66 11.80
CA GLU A 274 5.71 -29.30 13.16
C GLU A 274 6.86 -28.31 13.12
N LEU A 275 6.73 -27.24 13.90
CA LEU A 275 7.72 -26.21 14.07
C LEU A 275 8.22 -26.25 15.51
N ASP A 276 9.50 -26.53 15.68
CA ASP A 276 10.16 -26.55 16.97
C ASP A 276 11.10 -25.35 17.07
N ALA A 277 10.77 -24.41 17.96
CA ALA A 277 11.49 -23.17 18.18
C ALA A 277 12.34 -23.19 19.47
N GLU A 278 12.48 -24.34 20.15
CA GLU A 278 13.34 -24.43 21.33
C GLU A 278 14.82 -24.46 20.94
N LEU A 279 15.50 -23.32 21.15
CA LEU A 279 16.88 -23.15 21.66
C LEU A 279 17.17 -21.67 21.94
#